data_AF-A0A315E564-F1
#
_entry.id   AF-A0A315E564-F1
#
_cell.length_a   1.000
_cell.length_b   1.000
_cell.length_c   1.000
_cell.angle_alpha   90.00
_cell.angle_beta   90.00
_cell.angle_gamma   90.00
#
_symmetry.space_group_name_H-M   'P 1'
#
loop_
_entity.id
_entity.type
_entity.pdbx_description
1 polymer ?
#
loop_
_entity_poly.entity_id
_entity_poly.type
_entity_poly.pdbx_seq_one_letter_code
_entity_poly.pdbx_strand_id
1 'polypeptide(L)'
;MKRSLFAVVAALSTSLSAQSLLGAPEFIRVQREEIARQREVITAFYQEDAKACWQKFAVNACLSDARKMRRAALEPLRQQDLLLNAQERQWRTEQRNLRLEGKQPENRSTP
;
A
#
# COMPACT_ATOMS: atom_id res chain seq x y z
N MET A 1 -19.57 0.28 50.97
CA MET A 1 -18.21 0.67 51.41
C MET A 1 -17.24 -0.01 50.46
N LYS A 2 -16.37 0.61 49.66
CA LYS A 2 -15.90 1.99 49.47
C LYS A 2 -15.56 2.08 47.97
N ARG A 3 -16.09 3.11 47.29
CA ARG A 3 -15.80 3.42 45.89
C ARG A 3 -14.42 4.07 45.82
N SER A 4 -13.55 3.59 44.95
CA SER A 4 -12.31 4.30 44.59
C SER A 4 -12.34 4.58 43.10
N LEU A 5 -12.84 5.78 42.79
CA LEU A 5 -12.65 6.49 41.53
C LEU A 5 -11.20 6.98 41.49
N PHE A 6 -10.42 6.51 40.53
CA PHE A 6 -9.23 7.22 40.07
C PHE A 6 -9.42 7.53 38.60
N ALA A 7 -9.92 8.74 38.34
CA ALA A 7 -9.85 9.38 37.04
C ALA A 7 -8.43 9.93 36.88
N VAL A 8 -7.67 9.37 35.94
CA VAL A 8 -6.46 10.01 35.41
C VAL A 8 -6.73 10.32 33.95
N VAL A 9 -6.95 11.61 33.71
CA VAL A 9 -7.02 12.24 32.39
C VAL A 9 -5.59 12.61 31.99
N ALA A 10 -5.05 12.00 30.93
CA ALA A 10 -3.93 12.48 30.10
C ALA A 10 -3.55 11.35 29.11
N ALA A 11 -3.34 11.54 27.82
CA ALA A 11 -3.47 12.66 26.91
C ALA A 11 -3.72 12.01 25.54
N LEU A 12 -4.78 12.40 24.83
CA LEU A 12 -4.97 12.00 23.44
C LEU A 12 -3.93 12.73 22.59
N SER A 13 -2.77 12.12 22.39
CA SER A 13 -1.89 12.44 21.27
C SER A 13 -2.47 11.85 19.99
N THR A 14 -3.54 12.45 19.49
CA THR A 14 -3.94 12.26 18.09
C THR A 14 -2.86 12.89 17.23
N SER A 15 -1.94 12.07 16.74
CA SER A 15 -1.10 12.37 15.60
C SER A 15 -2.01 12.64 14.40
N LEU A 16 -2.33 13.91 14.19
CA LEU A 16 -3.01 14.39 13.00
C LEU A 16 -2.02 14.24 11.83
N SER A 17 -1.96 13.03 11.27
CA SER A 17 -1.35 12.85 9.97
C SER A 17 -2.22 13.63 8.99
N ALA A 18 -1.68 14.72 8.47
CA ALA A 18 -2.29 15.50 7.42
C ALA A 18 -2.34 14.62 6.15
N GLN A 19 -3.33 13.72 6.05
CA GLN A 19 -3.69 13.15 4.77
C GLN A 19 -4.24 14.31 3.93
N SER A 20 -3.41 14.75 2.98
CA SER A 20 -3.76 15.67 1.92
C SER A 20 -5.14 15.35 1.34
N LEU A 21 -6.03 16.35 1.36
CA LEU A 21 -7.47 16.32 1.07
C LEU A 21 -7.89 16.01 -0.39
N LEU A 22 -7.17 15.14 -1.09
CA LEU A 22 -7.67 14.50 -2.32
C LEU A 22 -7.10 13.08 -2.34
N GLY A 23 -7.95 12.08 -2.11
CA GLY A 23 -7.55 10.68 -2.25
C GLY A 23 -6.97 10.40 -3.64
N ALA A 24 -6.16 9.35 -3.77
CA ALA A 24 -5.71 8.89 -5.07
C ALA A 24 -6.92 8.67 -6.00
N PRO A 25 -6.79 8.93 -7.32
CA PRO A 25 -7.88 8.69 -8.27
C PRO A 25 -8.48 7.29 -8.13
N GLU A 26 -9.80 7.15 -8.33
CA GLU A 26 -10.49 5.86 -8.20
C GLU A 26 -9.86 4.74 -9.05
N PHE A 27 -9.37 5.06 -10.26
CA PHE A 27 -8.69 4.07 -11.11
C PHE A 27 -7.36 3.55 -10.48
N ILE A 28 -6.68 4.36 -9.68
CA ILE A 28 -5.49 3.92 -8.93
C ILE A 28 -5.92 3.00 -7.79
N ARG A 29 -7.01 3.35 -7.08
CA ARG A 29 -7.53 2.55 -5.96
C ARG A 29 -7.98 1.17 -6.41
N VAL A 30 -8.81 1.10 -7.45
CA VAL A 30 -9.32 -0.16 -8.01
C VAL A 30 -8.17 -1.07 -8.46
N GLN A 31 -7.14 -0.52 -9.13
CA GLN A 31 -5.97 -1.31 -9.51
C GLN A 31 -5.16 -1.81 -8.31
N ARG A 32 -5.03 -1.01 -7.24
CA ARG A 32 -4.38 -1.47 -5.99
C ARG A 32 -5.14 -2.61 -5.35
N GLU A 33 -6.47 -2.52 -5.28
CA GLU A 33 -7.33 -3.56 -4.72
C GLU A 33 -7.23 -4.86 -5.53
N GLU A 34 -7.21 -4.77 -6.86
CA GLU A 34 -7.03 -5.96 -7.71
C GLU A 34 -5.64 -6.60 -7.53
N ILE A 35 -4.57 -5.80 -7.50
CA ILE A 35 -3.22 -6.31 -7.22
C ILE A 35 -3.17 -6.99 -5.84
N ALA A 36 -3.83 -6.42 -4.83
CA ALA A 36 -3.90 -7.01 -3.48
C ALA A 36 -4.63 -8.36 -3.51
N ARG A 37 -5.79 -8.44 -4.16
CA ARG A 37 -6.55 -9.69 -4.33
C ARG A 37 -5.73 -10.76 -5.04
N GLN A 38 -4.99 -10.41 -6.10
CA GLN A 38 -4.12 -11.35 -6.79
C GLN A 38 -2.96 -11.84 -5.91
N ARG A 39 -2.37 -10.96 -5.09
CA ARG A 39 -1.33 -11.35 -4.12
C ARG A 39 -1.87 -12.32 -3.08
N GLU A 40 -3.10 -12.13 -2.61
CA GLU A 40 -3.75 -13.04 -1.66
C GLU A 40 -3.94 -14.43 -2.27
N VAL A 41 -4.42 -14.50 -3.53
CA VAL A 41 -4.56 -15.77 -4.26
C VAL A 41 -3.22 -16.50 -4.38
N ILE A 42 -2.16 -15.81 -4.82
CA ILE A 42 -0.81 -16.42 -4.92
C ILE A 42 -0.30 -16.87 -3.55
N THR A 43 -0.60 -16.12 -2.50
CA THR A 43 -0.20 -16.46 -1.12
C THR A 43 -0.93 -17.71 -0.63
N ALA A 44 -2.24 -17.83 -0.91
CA ALA A 44 -3.02 -19.02 -0.57
C ALA A 44 -2.49 -20.27 -1.29
N PHE A 45 -2.21 -20.18 -2.59
CA PHE A 45 -1.58 -21.28 -3.34
C PHE A 45 -0.24 -21.71 -2.73
N TYR A 46 0.62 -20.74 -2.41
CA TYR A 46 1.89 -21.05 -1.76
C TYR A 46 1.71 -21.72 -0.39
N GLN A 47 0.71 -21.33 0.40
CA GLN A 47 0.44 -21.93 1.70
C GLN A 47 0.05 -23.40 1.57
N GLU A 48 -0.83 -23.72 0.61
CA GLU A 48 -1.22 -25.11 0.33
C GLU A 48 -0.04 -25.94 -0.20
N ASP A 49 0.75 -25.40 -1.14
CA ASP A 49 1.96 -26.08 -1.64
C ASP A 49 2.99 -26.34 -0.54
N ALA A 50 3.24 -25.34 0.30
CA ALA A 50 4.17 -25.45 1.41
C ALA A 50 3.70 -26.47 2.46
N LYS A 51 2.37 -26.56 2.70
CA LYS A 51 1.78 -27.58 3.57
C LYS A 51 1.97 -28.97 2.99
N ALA A 52 1.74 -29.15 1.69
CA ALA A 52 1.95 -30.43 1.00
C ALA A 52 3.42 -30.88 1.02
N CYS A 53 4.39 -29.96 1.07
CA CYS A 53 5.81 -30.31 1.15
C CYS A 53 6.17 -31.15 2.38
N TRP A 54 5.46 -31.01 3.50
CA TRP A 54 5.74 -31.76 4.73
C TRP A 54 5.41 -33.26 4.64
N GLN A 55 4.65 -33.66 3.62
CA GLN A 55 4.37 -35.08 3.33
C GLN A 55 5.42 -35.72 2.42
N LYS A 56 6.43 -34.96 1.97
CA LYS A 56 7.47 -35.44 1.05
C LYS A 56 8.76 -35.74 1.81
N PHE A 57 9.54 -36.69 1.32
CA PHE A 57 10.86 -37.00 1.90
C PHE A 57 11.84 -35.82 1.78
N ALA A 58 11.88 -35.16 0.62
CA ALA A 58 12.76 -34.02 0.35
C ALA A 58 12.09 -32.66 0.68
N VAL A 59 11.64 -32.48 1.93
CA VAL A 59 10.87 -31.30 2.36
C VAL A 59 11.58 -29.98 2.00
N ASN A 60 12.88 -29.87 2.28
CA ASN A 60 13.63 -28.63 2.06
C ASN A 60 13.74 -28.25 0.57
N ALA A 61 13.92 -29.24 -0.30
CA ALA A 61 13.94 -29.02 -1.74
C ALA A 61 12.56 -28.54 -2.22
N CYS A 62 11.49 -29.22 -1.80
CA CYS A 62 10.12 -28.83 -2.11
C CYS A 62 9.81 -27.41 -1.66
N LEU A 63 10.13 -27.04 -0.42
CA LEU A 63 9.90 -25.69 0.11
C LEU A 63 10.72 -24.64 -0.66
N SER A 64 11.92 -24.99 -1.12
CA SER A 64 12.74 -24.09 -1.95
C SER A 64 12.06 -23.79 -3.28
N ASP A 65 11.51 -24.81 -3.94
CA ASP A 65 10.83 -24.67 -5.21
C ASP A 65 9.48 -23.95 -5.07
N ALA A 66 8.69 -24.25 -4.04
CA ALA A 66 7.47 -23.51 -3.73
C ALA A 66 7.74 -22.00 -3.54
N ARG A 67 8.85 -21.65 -2.86
CA ARG A 67 9.29 -20.24 -2.73
C ARG A 67 9.72 -19.63 -4.06
N LYS A 68 10.38 -20.38 -4.94
CA LYS A 68 10.74 -19.91 -6.29
C LYS A 68 9.50 -19.64 -7.12
N MET A 69 8.54 -20.56 -7.13
CA MET A 69 7.28 -20.42 -7.85
C MET A 69 6.49 -19.21 -7.34
N ARG A 70 6.39 -19.03 -6.01
CA ARG A 70 5.77 -17.83 -5.42
C ARG A 70 6.45 -16.54 -5.89
N ARG A 71 7.79 -16.47 -5.86
CA ARG A 71 8.53 -15.27 -6.31
C ARG A 71 8.25 -14.98 -7.79
N ALA A 72 8.30 -16.00 -8.64
CA ALA A 72 8.00 -15.85 -10.06
C ALA A 72 6.56 -15.36 -10.30
N ALA A 73 5.58 -15.89 -9.56
CA ALA A 73 4.19 -15.46 -9.66
C ALA A 73 3.94 -14.03 -9.16
N LEU A 74 4.68 -13.59 -8.12
CA LEU A 74 4.57 -12.22 -7.58
C LEU A 74 5.28 -11.17 -8.44
N GLU A 75 6.25 -11.54 -9.27
CA GLU A 75 7.07 -10.59 -10.03
C GLU A 75 6.27 -9.72 -11.00
N PRO A 76 5.32 -10.26 -11.81
CA PRO A 76 4.45 -9.44 -12.63
C PRO A 76 3.61 -8.44 -11.82
N LEU A 77 3.18 -8.82 -10.60
CA LEU A 77 2.41 -7.93 -9.71
C LEU A 77 3.29 -6.81 -9.14
N ARG A 78 4.56 -7.11 -8.87
CA ARG A 78 5.55 -6.11 -8.46
C ARG A 78 5.77 -5.08 -9.57
N GLN A 79 5.90 -5.53 -10.82
CA GLN A 79 6.07 -4.64 -11.97
C GLN A 79 4.85 -3.73 -12.16
N GLN A 80 3.64 -4.28 -12.08
CA GLN A 80 2.39 -3.51 -12.14
C GLN A 80 2.32 -2.46 -11.02
N ASP A 81 2.64 -2.83 -9.78
CA ASP A 81 2.65 -1.91 -8.64
C ASP A 81 3.68 -0.79 -8.82
N LEU A 82 4.86 -1.06 -9.37
CA LEU A 82 5.86 -0.03 -9.69
C LEU A 82 5.35 0.97 -10.73
N LEU A 83 4.69 0.50 -11.79
CA LEU A 83 4.08 1.36 -12.81
C LEU A 83 2.95 2.20 -12.21
N LEU A 84 2.11 1.60 -11.37
CA LEU A 84 1.02 2.29 -10.69
C LEU A 84 1.54 3.38 -9.74
N ASN A 85 2.59 3.06 -8.98
CA ASN A 85 3.27 4.02 -8.10
C ASN A 85 3.89 5.18 -8.88
N ALA A 86 4.41 4.95 -10.09
CA ALA A 86 4.94 6.01 -10.95
C ALA A 86 3.82 6.94 -11.44
N GLN A 87 2.71 6.38 -11.92
CA GLN A 87 1.53 7.14 -12.35
C GLN A 87 0.97 7.99 -11.21
N GLU A 88 0.86 7.44 -10.01
CA GLU A 88 0.36 8.19 -8.85
C GLU A 88 1.30 9.36 -8.48
N ARG A 89 2.63 9.16 -8.55
CA ARG A 89 3.60 10.24 -8.32
C ARG A 89 3.47 11.37 -9.36
N GLN A 90 3.28 11.02 -10.63
CA GLN A 90 3.05 12.00 -11.70
C GLN A 90 1.77 12.80 -11.43
N TRP A 91 0.66 12.11 -11.19
CA TRP A 91 -0.62 12.74 -10.88
C TRP A 91 -0.51 13.70 -9.67
N ARG A 92 0.10 13.27 -8.56
CA ARG A 92 0.30 14.13 -7.38
C ARG A 92 1.15 15.37 -7.71
N THR A 93 2.12 15.23 -8.60
CA THR A 93 2.96 16.35 -9.04
C THR A 93 2.16 17.35 -9.86
N GLU A 94 1.34 16.87 -10.82
CA GLU A 94 0.44 17.71 -11.61
C GLU A 94 -0.57 18.44 -10.72
N GLN A 95 -1.22 17.74 -9.78
CA GLN A 95 -2.14 18.36 -8.82
C GLN A 95 -1.47 19.43 -7.97
N ARG A 96 -0.19 19.23 -7.61
CA ARG A 96 0.58 20.26 -6.89
C ARG A 96 0.84 21.46 -7.79
N ASN A 97 1.23 21.26 -9.05
CA ASN A 97 1.53 22.35 -9.98
C ASN A 97 0.28 23.19 -10.27
N LEU A 98 -0.87 22.56 -10.54
CA LEU A 98 -2.16 23.25 -10.71
C LEU A 98 -2.52 24.10 -9.50
N ARG A 99 -2.27 23.59 -8.28
CA ARG A 99 -2.50 24.36 -7.04
C ARG A 99 -1.57 25.57 -6.90
N LEU A 100 -0.35 25.48 -7.42
CA LEU A 100 0.61 26.59 -7.39
C LEU A 100 0.26 27.65 -8.43
N GLU A 101 -0.15 27.24 -9.62
CA GLU A 101 -0.63 28.14 -10.68
C GLU A 101 -1.84 28.95 -10.23
N GLY A 102 -2.85 28.30 -9.65
CA GLY A 102 -4.04 29.00 -9.11
C GLY A 102 -3.77 29.88 -7.88
N LYS A 103 -2.56 29.83 -7.31
CA LYS A 103 -2.10 30.69 -6.22
C LYS A 103 -1.15 31.80 -6.67
N GLN A 104 -0.79 31.86 -7.96
CA GLN A 104 0.06 32.94 -8.44
C GLN A 104 -0.70 34.27 -8.28
N PRO A 105 -0.14 35.25 -7.54
CA PRO A 105 -0.74 36.57 -7.48
C PRO A 105 -0.72 37.18 -8.88
N GLU A 106 -1.85 37.74 -9.32
CA GLU A 106 -2.04 38.50 -10.56
C GLU A 106 -1.27 39.84 -10.54
N ASN A 107 -0.06 39.85 -10.00
CA ASN A 107 0.81 41.02 -9.97
C ASN A 107 2.27 40.59 -10.08
N ARG A 108 2.65 40.26 -11.32
CA ARG A 108 4.01 40.46 -11.84
C ARG A 108 3.89 41.23 -13.16
N SER A 109 3.28 42.41 -13.10
CA SER A 109 3.33 43.43 -14.15
C SER A 109 3.75 44.74 -13.47
N THR A 110 5.05 44.92 -13.20
CA THR A 110 6.01 45.81 -13.93
C THR A 110 6.02 47.24 -13.34
N PRO A 111 7.16 47.96 -13.23
CA PRO A 111 8.57 47.60 -13.40
C PRO A 111 9.35 47.45 -12.08
#